data_AF-A0A2C9KLS3-F1
#
_entry.id   AF-A0A2C9KLS3-F1
#
_cell.length_a   1.000
_cell.length_b   1.000
_cell.length_c   1.000
_cell.angle_alpha   90.00
_cell.angle_beta   90.00
_cell.angle_gamma   90.00
#
_symmetry.space_group_name_H-M   'P 1'
#
loop_
_entity.id
_entity.type
_entity.pdbx_description
1 polymer ?
#
loop_
_entity_poly.entity_id
_entity_poly.type
_entity_poly.pdbx_seq_one_letter_code
_entity_poly.pdbx_strand_id
1 'polypeptide(L)'
;MQFSSTLLNTILVNSTSIFVKQSDASRTVGINTGYIDTLDFVLEDADVEFVIQRGYEATKNFLKYYVTQKKADKRLNSQVPRTESSNTEELDKHSNSGHVHLAEISTDL
;
A
#
# COMPACT_ATOMS: atom_id res chain seq x y z
N MET A 1 -35.50 -9.63 -8.58
CA MET A 1 -34.21 -9.22 -9.20
C MET A 1 -33.21 -8.73 -8.14
N GLN A 2 -33.03 -9.44 -7.01
CA GLN A 2 -32.07 -9.02 -5.96
C GLN A 2 -31.06 -10.10 -5.59
N PHE A 3 -31.35 -11.37 -5.84
CA PHE A 3 -30.43 -12.48 -5.59
C PHE A 3 -29.14 -12.39 -6.42
N SER A 4 -29.27 -12.16 -7.73
CA SER A 4 -28.13 -12.00 -8.64
C SER A 4 -27.24 -10.81 -8.27
N SER A 5 -27.83 -9.67 -7.90
CA SER A 5 -27.09 -8.50 -7.44
C SER A 5 -26.38 -8.76 -6.11
N THR A 6 -26.99 -9.51 -5.21
CA THR A 6 -26.37 -9.90 -3.93
C THR A 6 -25.17 -10.82 -4.17
N LEU A 7 -25.33 -11.83 -5.02
CA LEU A 7 -24.25 -12.74 -5.42
C LEU A 7 -23.08 -11.99 -6.06
N LEU A 8 -23.36 -11.10 -7.02
CA LEU A 8 -22.35 -10.28 -7.67
C LEU A 8 -21.65 -9.34 -6.69
N ASN A 9 -22.38 -8.73 -5.74
CA ASN A 9 -21.80 -7.91 -4.70
C ASN A 9 -20.92 -8.71 -3.74
N THR A 10 -21.34 -9.91 -3.33
CA THR A 10 -20.51 -10.80 -2.49
C THR A 10 -19.22 -11.17 -3.19
N ILE A 11 -19.27 -11.54 -4.48
CA ILE A 11 -18.07 -11.83 -5.28
C ILE A 11 -17.18 -10.58 -5.39
N LEU A 12 -17.75 -9.41 -5.63
CA LEU A 12 -17.00 -8.15 -5.77
C LEU A 12 -16.34 -7.73 -4.45
N VAL A 13 -17.04 -7.88 -3.32
CA VAL A 13 -16.50 -7.63 -1.98
C VAL A 13 -15.40 -8.62 -1.62
N ASN A 14 -15.50 -9.88 -2.01
CA ASN A 14 -14.43 -10.85 -1.81
C ASN A 14 -13.24 -10.61 -2.75
N SER A 15 -13.48 -10.01 -3.92
CA SER A 15 -12.43 -9.58 -4.86
C SER A 15 -11.78 -8.24 -4.47
N THR A 16 -12.09 -7.67 -3.29
CA THR A 16 -11.65 -6.32 -2.86
C THR A 16 -10.15 -6.09 -2.73
N SER A 17 -9.31 -7.11 -2.97
CA SER A 17 -7.92 -6.90 -3.41
C SER A 17 -7.81 -5.79 -4.47
N ILE A 18 -8.81 -5.64 -5.34
CA ILE A 18 -8.87 -4.64 -6.41
C ILE A 18 -8.99 -3.19 -5.86
N PHE A 19 -9.52 -2.97 -4.65
CA PHE A 19 -9.71 -1.63 -4.07
C PHE A 19 -8.56 -1.16 -3.17
N VAL A 20 -7.58 -2.02 -2.90
CA VAL A 20 -6.35 -1.63 -2.19
C VAL A 20 -5.39 -1.05 -3.22
N LYS A 21 -5.14 0.26 -3.16
CA LYS A 21 -4.14 0.90 -4.02
C LYS A 21 -2.75 0.64 -3.46
N GLN A 22 -1.71 0.71 -4.30
CA GLN A 22 -0.32 0.59 -3.85
C GLN A 22 0.04 1.60 -2.75
N SER A 23 -0.56 2.80 -2.78
CA SER A 23 -0.42 3.82 -1.74
C SER A 23 -0.92 3.37 -0.37
N ASP A 24 -1.86 2.43 -0.34
CA ASP A 24 -2.52 1.96 0.88
C ASP A 24 -1.72 0.87 1.59
N ALA A 25 -0.71 0.29 0.94
CA ALA A 25 0.12 -0.77 1.50
C ALA A 25 0.73 -0.36 2.86
N SER A 26 1.20 0.88 2.97
CA SER A 26 1.83 1.41 4.20
C SER A 26 0.89 1.59 5.39
N ARG A 27 -0.43 1.60 5.14
CA ARG A 27 -1.48 1.85 6.14
C ARG A 27 -2.45 0.66 6.29
N THR A 28 -2.16 -0.46 5.63
CA THR A 28 -3.00 -1.66 5.63
C THR A 28 -2.38 -2.72 6.52
N VAL A 29 -3.22 -3.39 7.32
CA VAL A 29 -2.83 -4.54 8.13
C VAL A 29 -3.45 -5.78 7.50
N GLY A 30 -2.61 -6.68 6.99
CA GLY A 30 -3.07 -7.98 6.53
C GLY A 30 -3.35 -8.92 7.70
N ILE A 31 -4.51 -9.57 7.68
CA ILE A 31 -4.88 -10.60 8.66
C ILE A 31 -4.83 -11.94 7.93
N ASN A 32 -4.09 -12.89 8.49
CA ASN A 32 -4.03 -14.25 7.97
C ASN A 32 -5.11 -15.09 8.66
N THR A 33 -6.17 -15.41 7.91
CA THR A 33 -7.31 -16.23 8.34
C THR A 33 -7.03 -17.74 8.26
N GLY A 34 -5.87 -18.15 7.74
CA GLY A 34 -5.43 -19.54 7.72
C GLY A 34 -6.33 -20.42 6.86
N TYR A 35 -7.08 -21.31 7.52
CA TYR A 35 -7.99 -22.27 6.89
C TYR A 35 -9.43 -21.75 6.78
N ILE A 36 -9.72 -20.57 7.34
CA ILE A 36 -11.06 -19.99 7.33
C ILE A 36 -11.28 -19.28 5.99
N ASP A 37 -12.27 -19.78 5.25
CA ASP A 37 -12.66 -19.28 3.94
C ASP A 37 -13.89 -18.36 4.04
N THR A 38 -14.01 -17.48 3.06
CA THR A 38 -15.11 -16.53 2.88
C THR A 38 -16.49 -17.17 2.74
N LEU A 39 -16.56 -18.45 2.35
CA LEU A 39 -17.80 -19.21 2.18
C LEU A 39 -18.08 -20.15 3.35
N ASP A 40 -17.30 -20.07 4.43
CA ASP A 40 -17.61 -20.78 5.66
C ASP A 40 -18.69 -20.02 6.45
N PHE A 41 -19.94 -20.45 6.27
CA PHE A 41 -21.11 -19.81 6.89
C PHE A 41 -21.35 -20.28 8.33
N VAL A 42 -20.62 -21.30 8.81
CA VAL A 42 -20.81 -21.88 10.15
C VAL A 42 -19.47 -21.98 10.84
N LEU A 43 -18.97 -20.83 11.31
CA LEU A 43 -17.74 -20.78 12.08
C LEU A 43 -17.95 -21.34 13.49
N GLU A 44 -17.03 -22.20 13.92
CA GLU A 44 -16.98 -22.64 15.30
C GLU A 44 -16.44 -21.50 16.19
N ASP A 45 -16.79 -21.52 17.48
CA ASP A 45 -16.33 -20.49 18.43
C ASP A 45 -14.79 -20.39 18.47
N ALA A 46 -14.10 -21.52 18.30
CA ALA A 46 -12.64 -21.59 18.24
C ALA A 46 -12.06 -20.90 17.00
N ASP A 47 -12.74 -20.97 15.86
CA ASP A 47 -12.33 -20.32 14.61
C ASP A 47 -12.45 -18.79 14.74
N VAL A 48 -13.52 -18.34 15.39
CA VAL A 48 -13.72 -16.92 15.70
C VAL A 48 -12.61 -16.41 16.61
N GLU A 49 -12.31 -17.13 17.70
CA GLU A 49 -11.23 -16.75 18.62
C GLU A 49 -9.87 -16.73 17.91
N PHE A 50 -9.61 -17.70 17.04
CA PHE A 50 -8.40 -17.74 16.22
C PHE A 50 -8.25 -16.48 15.35
N VAL A 51 -9.27 -16.11 14.57
CA VAL A 51 -9.20 -14.92 13.70
C VAL A 51 -9.00 -13.64 14.50
N ILE A 52 -9.69 -13.51 15.64
CA ILE A 52 -9.53 -12.35 16.53
C ILE A 52 -8.09 -12.26 17.03
N GLN A 53 -7.51 -13.37 17.50
CA GLN A 53 -6.14 -13.41 17.98
C GLN A 53 -5.14 -13.06 16.87
N ARG A 54 -5.34 -13.59 15.65
CA ARG A 54 -4.51 -13.27 14.49
C ARG A 54 -4.59 -11.78 14.12
N GLY A 55 -5.78 -11.19 14.16
CA GLY A 55 -5.98 -9.76 13.93
C GLY A 55 -5.30 -8.89 14.98
N TYR A 56 -5.39 -9.29 16.25
CA TYR A 56 -4.74 -8.62 17.36
C TYR A 56 -3.21 -8.61 17.20
N GLU A 57 -2.60 -9.76 16.94
CA GLU A 57 -1.15 -9.89 16.77
C GLU A 57 -0.63 -9.12 15.56
N ALA A 58 -1.33 -9.22 14.42
CA ALA A 58 -0.99 -8.49 13.21
C ALA A 58 -1.00 -6.97 13.45
N THR A 59 -2.06 -6.46 14.09
CA THR A 59 -2.21 -5.03 14.40
C THR A 59 -1.15 -4.56 15.39
N LYS A 60 -0.89 -5.33 16.44
CA LYS A 60 0.13 -5.03 17.45
C LYS A 60 1.52 -4.90 16.82
N ASN A 61 1.88 -5.83 15.93
CA ASN A 61 3.16 -5.80 15.23
C ASN A 61 3.25 -4.64 14.23
N PHE A 62 2.17 -4.39 13.49
CA PHE A 62 2.07 -3.24 12.60
C PHE A 62 2.32 -1.92 13.36
N LEU A 63 1.67 -1.72 14.52
CA LEU A 63 1.83 -0.50 15.32
C LEU A 63 3.26 -0.33 15.86
N LYS A 64 3.90 -1.41 16.30
CA LYS A 64 5.32 -1.37 16.72
C LYS A 64 6.22 -0.90 15.58
N TYR A 65 6.01 -1.45 14.38
CA TYR A 65 6.77 -1.07 13.20
C TYR A 65 6.46 0.37 12.77
N TYR A 66 5.19 0.77 12.77
CA TYR A 66 4.74 2.11 12.41
C TYR A 66 5.37 3.19 13.29
N VAL A 67 5.40 2.99 14.61
CA VAL A 67 6.04 3.93 15.54
C VAL A 67 7.55 3.99 15.33
N THR A 68 8.18 2.86 15.04
CA THR A 68 9.63 2.79 14.81
C THR A 68 10.02 3.54 13.54
N GLN A 69 9.30 3.34 12.43
CA GLN A 69 9.48 4.09 11.19
C GLN A 69 9.27 5.59 11.40
N LYS A 70 8.15 6.01 12.00
CA LYS A 70 7.88 7.42 12.32
C LYS A 70 8.98 8.09 13.15
N LYS A 71 9.59 7.34 14.07
CA LYS A 71 10.72 7.83 14.88
C LYS A 71 12.02 7.90 14.07
N ALA A 72 12.27 6.96 13.18
CA ALA A 72 13.41 6.98 12.27
C ALA A 72 13.33 8.16 11.29
N ASP A 73 12.16 8.42 10.70
CA ASP A 73 11.92 9.54 9.79
C ASP A 73 12.17 10.89 10.47
N LYS A 74 11.73 11.04 11.73
CA LYS A 74 12.00 12.25 12.53
C LYS A 74 13.49 12.45 12.80
N ARG A 75 14.27 11.37 12.96
CA ARG A 75 15.72 11.42 13.21
C ARG A 75 16.51 11.77 11.94
N LEU A 76 16.12 11.24 10.78
CA LEU A 76 16.72 11.62 9.50
C LEU A 76 16.48 13.11 9.20
N ASN A 77 15.25 13.60 9.39
CA ASN A 77 14.93 15.01 9.12
C ASN A 77 15.61 16.01 10.07
N SER A 78 16.07 15.58 11.24
CA SER A 78 16.79 16.44 12.20
C SER A 78 18.31 16.44 11.99
N GLN A 79 18.84 15.56 11.13
CA GLN A 79 20.27 15.47 10.81
C GLN A 79 20.66 16.08 9.46
N VAL A 80 19.70 16.58 8.67
CA VAL A 80 20.02 17.35 7.46
C VAL A 80 20.53 18.74 7.89
N PRO A 81 21.81 19.09 7.67
CA PRO A 81 22.26 20.45 7.86
C PRO A 81 21.46 21.34 6.91
N ARG A 82 20.88 22.40 7.46
CA ARG A 82 20.21 23.44 6.69
C ARG A 82 21.28 24.14 5.87
N THR A 83 21.54 23.70 4.65
CA THR A 83 22.39 24.45 3.72
C THR A 83 21.65 25.74 3.43
N GLU A 84 22.13 26.83 4.00
CA GLU A 84 21.71 28.18 3.63
C GLU A 84 22.11 28.41 2.17
N SER A 85 21.19 28.16 1.24
CA SER A 85 21.31 28.69 -0.11
C SER A 85 20.59 30.04 -0.14
N SER A 86 21.39 31.09 0.04
CA SER A 86 21.08 32.47 -0.29
C SER A 86 20.52 32.60 -1.70
N ASN A 87 19.53 33.49 -1.85
CA ASN A 87 18.99 33.93 -3.12
C ASN A 87 20.10 34.44 -4.05
N THR A 88 20.09 33.97 -5.29
CA THR A 88 20.41 34.83 -6.44
C THR A 88 19.39 34.53 -7.53
N GLU A 89 18.45 35.44 -7.70
CA GLU A 89 17.67 35.56 -8.94
C GLU A 89 18.66 35.90 -10.06
N GLU A 90 18.75 35.06 -11.08
CA GLU A 90 19.13 35.53 -12.41
C GLU A 90 18.33 34.74 -13.44
N LEU A 91 17.40 35.46 -14.06
CA LEU A 91 16.78 35.10 -15.33
C LEU A 91 17.89 34.96 -16.37
N ASP A 92 17.95 33.82 -17.06
CA ASP A 92 18.14 33.91 -18.50
C ASP A 92 17.46 32.78 -19.26
N LYS A 93 16.61 33.22 -20.19
CA LYS A 93 16.01 32.42 -21.25
C LYS A 93 17.16 32.01 -22.17
N HIS A 94 17.20 30.78 -22.66
CA HIS A 94 17.40 30.52 -24.09
C HIS A 94 16.94 29.11 -24.47
N SER A 95 16.26 29.10 -25.61
CA SER A 95 15.70 27.99 -26.34
C SER A 95 16.75 26.96 -26.76
N ASN A 96 16.40 25.68 -26.80
CA ASN A 96 16.14 24.96 -28.05
C ASN A 96 16.61 23.49 -28.03
N SER A 97 15.80 22.69 -28.73
CA SER A 97 16.18 21.50 -29.50
C SER A 97 16.33 20.17 -28.76
N GLY A 98 15.48 19.24 -29.18
CA GLY A 98 15.30 17.93 -28.58
C GLY A 98 16.40 16.93 -28.86
N HIS A 99 16.34 15.85 -28.09
CA HIS A 99 16.75 14.55 -28.56
C HIS A 99 15.91 13.48 -27.85
N VAL A 100 14.97 12.91 -28.62
CA VAL A 100 14.22 11.72 -28.24
C VAL A 100 15.10 10.55 -28.65
N HIS A 101 15.62 9.77 -27.69
CA HIS A 101 16.18 8.47 -28.02
C HIS A 101 15.18 7.40 -27.62
N LEU A 102 14.35 7.04 -28.59
CA LEU A 102 13.67 5.75 -28.62
C LEU A 102 14.77 4.69 -28.78
N ALA A 103 14.85 3.75 -27.84
CA ALA A 103 15.62 2.54 -28.02
C ALA A 103 14.72 1.55 -28.77
N GLU A 104 15.06 1.32 -30.03
CA GLU A 104 14.54 0.21 -30.83
C GLU A 104 14.97 -1.10 -30.16
N ILE A 105 14.01 -1.90 -29.71
CA ILE A 105 14.25 -3.32 -29.46
C ILE A 105 13.79 -4.05 -30.72
N SER A 106 14.79 -4.45 -31.51
CA SER A 106 14.68 -5.33 -32.66
C SER A 106 13.98 -6.64 -32.24
N THR A 107 12.89 -6.92 -32.93
CA THR A 107 12.33 -8.26 -33.08
C THR A 107 13.15 -9.00 -34.13
N ASP A 108 13.76 -10.12 -33.76
CA ASP A 108 14.25 -11.10 -34.71
C ASP A 108 13.92 -12.53 -34.22
N LEU A 109 13.08 -13.17 -35.05
CA LEU A 109 12.72 -14.58 -35.23
C LEU A 109 12.04 -15.37 -34.08
#